data_AF-A0A2N3D3U8-F1
#
_entry.id   AF-A0A2N3D3U8-F1
#
_cell.length_a   1.000
_cell.length_b   1.000
_cell.length_c   1.000
_cell.angle_alpha   90.00
_cell.angle_beta   90.00
_cell.angle_gamma   90.00
#
_symmetry.space_group_name_H-M   'P 1'
#
loop_
_entity.id
_entity.type
_entity.pdbx_description
1 polymer ?
#
loop_
_entity_poly.entity_id
_entity_poly.type
_entity_poly.pdbx_seq_one_letter_code
_entity_poly.pdbx_strand_id
1 'polypeptide(L)'
;MSLAGLQMPQPMRNMLRDALAPPCGVIVVASDTSADRAATMAALAKPIAEGRVRAGTSAELQALSQQDCDMLLIDGAMDRRTLEQAFKIAEAGPRIVLGMDAADTMAAMETLRALRVDRHAIAFGLRAIIAVRQARRLCELCRIPDQARGSEAALLGVDPGTVIYRAAGCGACDGTGHAGMLSIYETMAVDAALRRLIAEGGDAAILSRHAFLNTPRLSGSARTLAREGAIPAHIAIDIGRAHMPGASGTGGDGVHPHLLPSFSQRLDGGANPPLSAPLHGDRSSIG
;
A
#
# COMPACT_ATOMS: atom_id res chain seq x y z
N MET A 1 -13.88 -14.26 18.59
CA MET A 1 -13.82 -13.60 17.27
C MET A 1 -12.84 -14.33 16.37
N SER A 2 -13.30 -15.17 15.43
CA SER A 2 -12.40 -15.98 14.59
C SER A 2 -12.04 -15.23 13.31
N LEU A 3 -10.91 -14.54 13.33
CA LEU A 3 -10.22 -14.06 12.12
C LEU A 3 -9.42 -15.20 11.44
N ALA A 4 -9.65 -16.47 11.82
CA ALA A 4 -8.80 -17.60 11.44
C ALA A 4 -8.78 -17.90 9.94
N GLY A 5 -9.78 -17.43 9.18
CA GLY A 5 -9.79 -17.52 7.73
C GLY A 5 -8.87 -16.52 7.02
N LEU A 6 -8.41 -15.48 7.72
CA LEU A 6 -7.41 -14.55 7.20
C LEU A 6 -6.03 -15.12 7.55
N GLN A 7 -5.17 -15.31 6.55
CA GLN A 7 -3.76 -15.70 6.71
C GLN A 7 -2.91 -14.59 7.36
N MET A 8 -3.50 -13.84 8.28
CA MET A 8 -2.93 -12.69 8.96
C MET A 8 -2.06 -13.14 10.14
N PRO A 9 -0.86 -12.58 10.35
CA PRO A 9 -0.03 -12.90 11.50
C PRO A 9 -0.72 -12.71 12.86
N GLN A 10 -0.39 -13.55 13.84
CA GLN A 10 -1.03 -13.51 15.17
C GLN A 10 -0.96 -12.14 15.86
N PRO A 11 0.17 -11.39 15.83
CA PRO A 11 0.23 -10.05 16.43
C PRO A 11 -0.81 -9.09 15.84
N MET A 12 -0.98 -9.09 14.51
CA MET A 12 -1.97 -8.24 13.83
C MET A 12 -3.41 -8.67 14.18
N ARG A 13 -3.67 -9.99 14.28
CA ARG A 13 -4.99 -10.49 14.72
C ARG A 13 -5.33 -10.05 16.15
N ASN A 14 -4.34 -10.00 17.04
CA ASN A 14 -4.54 -9.51 18.40
C ASN A 14 -4.87 -8.02 18.39
N MET A 15 -4.09 -7.20 17.68
CA MET A 15 -4.38 -5.76 17.51
C MET A 15 -5.78 -5.51 16.95
N LEU A 16 -6.20 -6.26 15.94
CA LEU A 16 -7.53 -6.12 15.37
C LEU A 16 -8.62 -6.54 16.36
N ARG A 17 -8.40 -7.59 17.14
CA ARG A 17 -9.37 -8.00 18.17
C ARG A 17 -9.62 -6.85 19.16
N ASP A 18 -8.56 -6.16 19.58
CA ASP A 18 -8.67 -5.04 20.51
C ASP A 18 -9.33 -3.82 19.84
N ALA A 19 -8.99 -3.52 18.58
CA ALA A 19 -9.63 -2.47 17.79
C ALA A 19 -11.12 -2.74 17.52
N LEU A 20 -11.51 -4.01 17.44
CA LEU A 20 -12.87 -4.50 17.21
C LEU A 20 -13.66 -4.72 18.51
N ALA A 21 -13.08 -4.47 19.69
CA ALA A 21 -13.78 -4.62 20.96
C ALA A 21 -14.88 -3.57 21.19
N PRO A 22 -14.66 -2.25 20.94
CA PRO A 22 -15.72 -1.25 21.09
C PRO A 22 -16.80 -1.42 20.01
N PRO A 23 -18.10 -1.44 20.31
CA PRO A 23 -19.14 -1.84 19.36
C PRO A 23 -19.24 -0.94 18.12
N CYS A 24 -18.86 0.32 18.24
CA CYS A 24 -19.01 1.35 17.22
C CYS A 24 -17.65 1.89 16.71
N GLY A 25 -17.69 2.57 15.56
CA GLY A 25 -16.53 3.21 14.93
C GLY A 25 -16.27 2.73 13.51
N VAL A 26 -15.24 3.30 12.89
CA VAL A 26 -14.87 3.08 11.49
C VAL A 26 -13.62 2.21 11.41
N ILE A 27 -13.63 1.23 10.51
CA ILE A 27 -12.44 0.47 10.10
C ILE A 27 -12.27 0.65 8.60
N VAL A 28 -11.05 0.95 8.17
CA VAL A 28 -10.73 1.06 6.74
C VAL A 28 -9.98 -0.19 6.31
N VAL A 29 -10.38 -0.77 5.18
CA VAL A 29 -9.67 -1.85 4.49
C VAL A 29 -9.14 -1.30 3.17
N ALA A 30 -7.82 -1.04 3.15
CA ALA A 30 -7.09 -0.48 2.03
C ALA A 30 -6.55 -1.59 1.10
N SER A 31 -6.77 -1.45 -0.20
CA SER A 31 -6.12 -2.28 -1.23
C SER A 31 -6.05 -1.56 -2.58
N ASP A 32 -5.27 -2.04 -3.54
CA ASP A 32 -5.30 -1.56 -4.94
C ASP A 32 -6.56 -2.01 -5.69
N THR A 33 -7.18 -3.12 -5.24
CA THR A 33 -8.36 -3.68 -5.90
C THR A 33 -9.45 -4.02 -4.89
N SER A 34 -10.71 -3.93 -5.32
CA SER A 34 -11.88 -4.31 -4.51
C SER A 34 -11.90 -5.81 -4.18
N ALA A 35 -11.46 -6.65 -5.13
CA ALA A 35 -11.37 -8.10 -4.95
C ALA A 35 -10.46 -8.49 -3.78
N ASP A 36 -9.31 -7.82 -3.63
CA ASP A 36 -8.33 -8.12 -2.58
C ASP A 36 -8.87 -7.83 -1.17
N ARG A 37 -9.67 -6.77 -1.03
CA ARG A 37 -10.23 -6.33 0.26
C ARG A 37 -11.54 -7.03 0.61
N ALA A 38 -12.31 -7.52 -0.36
CA ALA A 38 -13.60 -8.15 -0.15
C ALA A 38 -13.55 -9.30 0.89
N ALA A 39 -12.57 -10.19 0.77
CA ALA A 39 -12.41 -11.31 1.72
C ALA A 39 -12.08 -10.83 3.15
N THR A 40 -11.30 -9.76 3.27
CA THR A 40 -10.95 -9.16 4.57
C THR A 40 -12.17 -8.47 5.18
N MET A 41 -12.93 -7.69 4.40
CA MET A 41 -14.17 -7.06 4.85
C MET A 41 -15.21 -8.10 5.31
N ALA A 42 -15.43 -9.16 4.52
CA ALA A 42 -16.34 -10.24 4.89
C ALA A 42 -15.90 -10.96 6.19
N ALA A 43 -14.59 -11.18 6.37
CA ALA A 43 -14.07 -11.79 7.58
C ALA A 43 -14.26 -10.92 8.84
N LEU A 44 -14.24 -9.59 8.71
CA LEU A 44 -14.55 -8.67 9.81
C LEU A 44 -16.03 -8.72 10.23
N ALA A 45 -16.92 -9.08 9.30
CA ALA A 45 -18.36 -9.21 9.55
C ALA A 45 -18.77 -10.53 10.20
N LYS A 46 -18.02 -11.62 10.01
CA LYS A 46 -18.30 -12.96 10.57
C LYS A 46 -18.71 -13.02 12.05
N PRO A 47 -18.17 -12.18 12.95
CA PRO A 47 -18.58 -12.22 14.36
C PRO A 47 -20.00 -11.73 14.64
N ILE A 48 -20.61 -11.04 13.67
CA ILE A 48 -21.93 -10.43 13.78
C ILE A 48 -22.90 -11.33 13.01
N ALA A 49 -24.11 -11.51 13.54
CA ALA A 49 -25.14 -12.32 12.89
C ALA A 49 -25.46 -11.77 11.49
N GLU A 50 -25.63 -12.67 10.50
CA GLU A 50 -25.86 -12.32 9.08
C GLU A 50 -27.02 -11.34 8.88
N GLY A 51 -28.05 -11.38 9.75
CA GLY A 51 -29.19 -10.46 9.72
C GLY A 51 -28.91 -9.02 10.22
N ARG A 52 -27.78 -8.77 10.88
CA ARG A 52 -27.40 -7.45 11.44
C ARG A 52 -26.23 -6.80 10.69
N VAL A 53 -25.78 -7.41 9.59
CA VAL A 53 -24.79 -6.84 8.68
C VAL A 53 -25.49 -6.36 7.41
N ARG A 54 -25.14 -5.18 6.91
CA ARG A 54 -25.54 -4.70 5.58
C ARG A 54 -24.30 -4.37 4.76
N ALA A 55 -24.37 -4.61 3.46
CA ALA A 55 -23.30 -4.29 2.54
C ALA A 55 -23.85 -3.48 1.37
N GLY A 56 -23.06 -2.54 0.85
CA GLY A 56 -23.44 -1.75 -0.31
C GLY A 56 -22.34 -0.80 -0.76
N THR A 57 -22.70 0.07 -1.68
CA THR A 57 -21.82 1.09 -2.24
C THR A 57 -21.80 2.37 -1.39
N SER A 58 -20.83 3.26 -1.63
CA SER A 58 -20.82 4.61 -1.02
C SER A 58 -22.12 5.37 -1.22
N ALA A 59 -22.76 5.22 -2.38
CA ALA A 59 -24.04 5.86 -2.69
C ALA A 59 -25.20 5.35 -1.82
N GLU A 60 -25.15 4.10 -1.38
CA GLU A 60 -26.21 3.45 -0.61
C GLU A 60 -26.05 3.64 0.91
N LEU A 61 -24.91 4.18 1.37
CA LEU A 61 -24.59 4.37 2.78
C LEU A 61 -25.74 5.02 3.57
N GLN A 62 -26.36 6.07 3.01
CA GLN A 62 -27.46 6.76 3.69
C GLN A 62 -28.68 5.86 3.88
N ALA A 63 -29.12 5.18 2.82
CA ALA A 63 -30.28 4.31 2.86
C ALA A 63 -30.03 3.11 3.79
N LEU A 64 -28.84 2.52 3.75
CA LEU A 64 -28.47 1.38 4.60
C LEU A 64 -28.40 1.78 6.08
N SER A 65 -27.96 2.99 6.40
CA SER A 65 -27.86 3.47 7.79
C SER A 65 -29.19 3.63 8.52
N GLN A 66 -30.30 3.66 7.78
CA GLN A 66 -31.65 3.73 8.35
C GLN A 66 -32.18 2.35 8.75
N GLN A 67 -31.48 1.28 8.41
CA GLN A 67 -31.84 -0.09 8.76
C GLN A 67 -31.22 -0.44 10.12
N ASP A 68 -31.94 -1.24 10.93
CA ASP A 68 -31.39 -1.80 12.17
C ASP A 68 -30.24 -2.78 11.84
N CYS A 69 -29.01 -2.29 11.97
CA CYS A 69 -27.79 -3.04 11.69
C CYS A 69 -26.71 -2.71 12.72
N ASP A 70 -25.88 -3.70 13.03
CA ASP A 70 -24.69 -3.54 13.87
C ASP A 70 -23.46 -3.18 13.04
N MET A 71 -23.47 -3.51 11.75
CA MET A 71 -22.34 -3.28 10.87
C MET A 71 -22.74 -2.95 9.44
N LEU A 72 -22.07 -1.95 8.87
CA LEU A 72 -22.15 -1.56 7.47
C LEU A 72 -20.81 -1.87 6.78
N LEU A 73 -20.86 -2.65 5.70
CA LEU A 73 -19.73 -2.87 4.80
C LEU A 73 -19.92 -2.01 3.56
N ILE A 74 -19.09 -0.99 3.39
CA ILE A 74 -19.27 0.01 2.33
C ILE A 74 -18.01 0.03 1.48
N ASP A 75 -18.15 -0.21 0.19
CA ASP A 75 -17.05 -0.16 -0.78
C ASP A 75 -17.40 0.79 -1.95
N GLY A 76 -16.42 1.08 -2.80
CA GLY A 76 -16.55 1.97 -3.94
C GLY A 76 -15.81 3.30 -3.74
N ALA A 77 -16.09 4.27 -4.60
CA ALA A 77 -15.42 5.55 -4.58
C ALA A 77 -15.79 6.33 -3.31
N MET A 78 -14.77 6.74 -2.54
CA MET A 78 -14.94 7.54 -1.34
C MET A 78 -14.72 9.02 -1.65
N ASP A 79 -15.70 9.84 -1.30
CA ASP A 79 -15.59 11.29 -1.29
C ASP A 79 -15.71 11.84 0.14
N ARG A 80 -15.40 13.14 0.30
CA ARG A 80 -15.48 13.81 1.60
C ARG A 80 -16.84 13.62 2.27
N ARG A 81 -17.93 13.81 1.51
CA ARG A 81 -19.31 13.78 2.04
C ARG A 81 -19.65 12.39 2.57
N THR A 82 -19.32 11.35 1.81
CA THR A 82 -19.53 9.94 2.16
C THR A 82 -18.75 9.59 3.42
N LEU A 83 -17.48 10.00 3.49
CA LEU A 83 -16.64 9.76 4.68
C LEU A 83 -17.19 10.49 5.91
N GLU A 84 -17.49 11.78 5.82
CA GLU A 84 -18.10 12.54 6.92
C GLU A 84 -19.39 11.89 7.43
N GLN A 85 -20.23 11.42 6.50
CA GLN A 85 -21.44 10.70 6.85
C GLN A 85 -21.14 9.35 7.51
N ALA A 86 -20.16 8.59 7.01
CA ALA A 86 -19.76 7.32 7.60
C ALA A 86 -19.26 7.49 9.03
N PHE A 87 -18.36 8.45 9.28
CA PHE A 87 -17.89 8.74 10.63
C PHE A 87 -19.04 9.15 11.56
N LYS A 88 -19.96 10.00 11.09
CA LYS A 88 -21.14 10.40 11.87
C LYS A 88 -22.10 9.24 12.17
N ILE A 89 -22.37 8.36 11.21
CA ILE A 89 -23.20 7.17 11.43
C ILE A 89 -22.52 6.23 12.42
N ALA A 90 -21.20 6.08 12.32
CA ALA A 90 -20.43 5.21 13.20
C ALA A 90 -20.44 5.68 14.66
N GLU A 91 -20.57 7.00 14.91
CA GLU A 91 -20.77 7.54 16.26
C GLU A 91 -22.13 7.14 16.87
N ALA A 92 -23.15 6.94 16.03
CA ALA A 92 -24.51 6.64 16.48
C ALA A 92 -24.73 5.17 16.85
N GLY A 93 -23.82 4.26 16.50
CA GLY A 93 -23.96 2.84 16.89
C GLY A 93 -23.25 1.84 15.98
N PRO A 94 -23.63 1.71 14.70
CA PRO A 94 -23.12 0.64 13.86
C PRO A 94 -21.62 0.81 13.59
N ARG A 95 -20.91 -0.31 13.52
CA ARG A 95 -19.54 -0.31 13.00
C ARG A 95 -19.58 -0.14 11.49
N ILE A 96 -18.73 0.72 10.94
CA ILE A 96 -18.58 0.84 9.49
C ILE A 96 -17.23 0.29 9.07
N VAL A 97 -17.24 -0.61 8.10
CA VAL A 97 -16.04 -1.09 7.41
C VAL A 97 -16.04 -0.47 6.02
N LEU A 98 -15.07 0.40 5.76
CA LEU A 98 -14.92 1.10 4.49
C LEU A 98 -13.84 0.42 3.63
N GLY A 99 -14.17 0.05 2.40
CA GLY A 99 -13.20 -0.26 1.37
C GLY A 99 -12.59 1.03 0.82
N MET A 100 -11.27 1.05 0.63
CA MET A 100 -10.55 2.22 0.12
C MET A 100 -9.42 1.82 -0.81
N ASP A 101 -9.28 2.55 -1.91
CA ASP A 101 -8.15 2.38 -2.81
C ASP A 101 -6.92 3.10 -2.25
N ALA A 102 -5.97 2.34 -1.71
CA ALA A 102 -4.74 2.88 -1.12
C ALA A 102 -3.60 1.85 -1.09
N ALA A 103 -2.37 2.36 -1.24
CA ALA A 103 -1.13 1.58 -1.27
C ALA A 103 -0.90 0.78 0.04
N ASP A 104 -1.10 1.46 1.17
CA ASP A 104 -0.88 0.95 2.50
C ASP A 104 -1.73 1.71 3.53
N THR A 105 -1.53 1.48 4.82
CA THR A 105 -2.36 2.13 5.85
C THR A 105 -2.06 3.62 6.02
N MET A 106 -0.83 4.06 5.75
CA MET A 106 -0.45 5.48 5.81
C MET A 106 -0.99 6.24 4.61
N ALA A 107 -0.95 5.64 3.41
CA ALA A 107 -1.57 6.20 2.22
C ALA A 107 -3.08 6.37 2.41
N ALA A 108 -3.76 5.40 3.05
CA ALA A 108 -5.18 5.53 3.40
C ALA A 108 -5.43 6.68 4.41
N MET A 109 -4.56 6.84 5.41
CA MET A 109 -4.62 7.97 6.36
C MET A 109 -4.42 9.31 5.64
N GLU A 110 -3.50 9.38 4.68
CA GLU A 110 -3.27 10.55 3.84
C GLU A 110 -4.47 10.85 2.94
N THR A 111 -5.12 9.83 2.36
CA THR A 111 -6.37 9.99 1.60
C THR A 111 -7.48 10.59 2.46
N LEU A 112 -7.68 10.12 3.69
CA LEU A 112 -8.65 10.71 4.63
C LEU A 112 -8.36 12.20 4.88
N ARG A 113 -7.08 12.56 5.04
CA ARG A 113 -6.63 13.95 5.23
C ARG A 113 -6.80 14.80 3.96
N ALA A 114 -6.46 14.25 2.80
CA ALA A 114 -6.57 14.92 1.51
C ALA A 114 -8.04 15.22 1.15
N LEU A 115 -8.94 14.30 1.49
CA LEU A 115 -10.40 14.49 1.41
C LEU A 115 -10.95 15.41 2.50
N ARG A 116 -10.10 15.93 3.39
CA ARG A 116 -10.45 16.88 4.46
C ARG A 116 -11.51 16.35 5.42
N VAL A 117 -11.47 15.06 5.72
CA VAL A 117 -12.27 14.54 6.84
C VAL A 117 -11.78 15.19 8.12
N ASP A 118 -12.71 15.62 8.97
CA ASP A 118 -12.40 16.31 10.22
C ASP A 118 -11.43 15.48 11.09
N ARG A 119 -10.39 16.13 11.61
CA ARG A 119 -9.34 15.44 12.38
C ARG A 119 -9.87 14.80 13.65
N HIS A 120 -10.84 15.44 14.31
CA HIS A 120 -11.45 14.91 15.53
C HIS A 120 -12.30 13.68 15.20
N ALA A 121 -13.07 13.72 14.10
CA ALA A 121 -13.79 12.56 13.59
C ALA A 121 -12.86 11.38 13.28
N ILE A 122 -11.72 11.61 12.63
CA ILE A 122 -10.72 10.54 12.40
C ILE A 122 -10.18 10.03 13.74
N ALA A 123 -9.72 10.90 14.64
CA ALA A 123 -9.08 10.50 15.89
C ALA A 123 -9.98 9.63 16.78
N PHE A 124 -11.26 9.99 16.90
CA PHE A 124 -12.19 9.33 17.82
C PHE A 124 -13.09 8.29 17.14
N GLY A 125 -13.35 8.43 15.84
CA GLY A 125 -14.17 7.51 15.07
C GLY A 125 -13.38 6.36 14.43
N LEU A 126 -12.11 6.56 14.04
CA LEU A 126 -11.31 5.51 13.41
C LEU A 126 -10.78 4.53 14.45
N ARG A 127 -10.99 3.24 14.21
CA ARG A 127 -10.51 2.15 15.07
C ARG A 127 -9.25 1.52 14.53
N ALA A 128 -9.21 1.25 13.23
CA ALA A 128 -8.04 0.68 12.57
C ALA A 128 -8.07 0.93 11.06
N ILE A 129 -6.89 0.89 10.45
CA ILE A 129 -6.72 0.71 9.01
C ILE A 129 -5.99 -0.61 8.79
N ILE A 130 -6.49 -1.42 7.86
CA ILE A 130 -5.90 -2.67 7.43
C ILE A 130 -5.55 -2.51 5.96
N ALA A 131 -4.28 -2.58 5.60
CA ALA A 131 -3.90 -2.71 4.20
C ALA A 131 -3.68 -4.17 3.85
N VAL A 132 -4.19 -4.59 2.71
CA VAL A 132 -4.06 -5.94 2.18
C VAL A 132 -3.54 -5.90 0.75
N ARG A 133 -2.64 -6.83 0.43
CA ARG A 133 -2.24 -7.15 -0.94
C ARG A 133 -2.36 -8.64 -1.16
N GLN A 134 -2.86 -9.06 -2.32
CA GLN A 134 -2.82 -10.46 -2.70
C GLN A 134 -1.64 -10.76 -3.61
N ALA A 135 -1.02 -11.90 -3.40
CA ALA A 135 0.08 -12.39 -4.21
C ALA A 135 -0.11 -13.87 -4.50
N ARG A 136 0.35 -14.31 -5.68
CA ARG A 136 0.45 -15.74 -5.99
C ARG A 136 1.51 -16.38 -5.10
N ARG A 137 1.13 -17.45 -4.40
CA ARG A 137 2.06 -18.22 -3.57
C ARG A 137 2.99 -19.02 -4.47
N LEU A 138 4.29 -19.04 -4.17
CA LEU A 138 5.22 -19.96 -4.83
C LEU A 138 4.84 -21.40 -4.52
N CYS A 139 4.90 -22.28 -5.53
CA CYS A 139 4.66 -23.69 -5.33
C CYS A 139 5.76 -24.28 -4.44
N GLU A 140 5.38 -24.84 -3.30
CA GLU A 140 6.35 -25.40 -2.33
C GLU A 140 7.09 -26.62 -2.85
N LEU A 141 6.51 -27.32 -3.83
CA LEU A 141 7.09 -28.54 -4.41
C LEU A 141 8.14 -28.25 -5.49
N CYS A 142 8.12 -27.07 -6.11
CA CYS A 142 9.03 -26.75 -7.21
C CYS A 142 9.75 -25.40 -7.11
N ARG A 143 9.54 -24.63 -6.03
CA ARG A 143 10.32 -23.41 -5.81
C ARG A 143 11.82 -23.75 -5.70
N ILE A 144 12.66 -22.99 -6.40
CA ILE A 144 14.11 -23.21 -6.42
C ILE A 144 14.78 -22.11 -5.58
N PRO A 145 15.70 -22.46 -4.66
CA PRO A 145 16.48 -21.47 -3.94
C PRO A 145 17.43 -20.74 -4.90
N ASP A 146 17.48 -19.42 -4.78
CA ASP A 146 18.42 -18.55 -5.48
C ASP A 146 19.01 -17.53 -4.48
N GLN A 147 20.09 -16.88 -4.87
CA GLN A 147 20.71 -15.84 -4.06
C GLN A 147 20.28 -14.46 -4.56
N ALA A 148 19.80 -13.61 -3.66
CA ALA A 148 19.58 -12.21 -3.97
C ALA A 148 20.91 -11.54 -4.31
N ARG A 149 21.02 -10.96 -5.51
CA ARG A 149 22.26 -10.33 -6.03
C ARG A 149 22.03 -8.90 -6.45
N GLY A 150 23.10 -8.09 -6.37
CA GLY A 150 23.12 -6.73 -6.89
C GLY A 150 21.94 -5.87 -6.42
N SER A 151 21.22 -5.27 -7.37
CA SER A 151 20.06 -4.42 -7.11
C SER A 151 18.88 -5.16 -6.48
N GLU A 152 18.70 -6.46 -6.71
CA GLU A 152 17.61 -7.25 -6.12
C GLU A 152 17.74 -7.32 -4.60
N ALA A 153 18.95 -7.59 -4.09
CA ALA A 153 19.23 -7.61 -2.66
C ALA A 153 19.01 -6.23 -2.01
N ALA A 154 19.49 -5.17 -2.67
CA ALA A 154 19.32 -3.80 -2.21
C ALA A 154 17.84 -3.38 -2.15
N LEU A 155 17.06 -3.68 -3.21
CA LEU A 155 15.64 -3.35 -3.29
C LEU A 155 14.79 -4.16 -2.31
N LEU A 156 15.15 -5.42 -2.07
CA LEU A 156 14.56 -6.22 -1.01
C LEU A 156 15.00 -5.77 0.38
N GLY A 157 16.07 -4.98 0.53
CA GLY A 157 16.64 -4.61 1.83
C GLY A 157 17.13 -5.83 2.60
N VAL A 158 17.86 -6.72 1.93
CA VAL A 158 18.52 -7.91 2.49
C VAL A 158 19.99 -7.92 2.07
N ASP A 159 20.83 -8.66 2.81
CA ASP A 159 22.24 -8.79 2.46
C ASP A 159 22.43 -9.54 1.13
N PRO A 160 23.38 -9.14 0.27
CA PRO A 160 23.75 -9.92 -0.91
C PRO A 160 24.07 -11.36 -0.54
N GLY A 161 23.53 -12.32 -1.30
CA GLY A 161 23.66 -13.75 -1.00
C GLY A 161 22.55 -14.32 -0.12
N THR A 162 21.65 -13.49 0.43
CA THR A 162 20.44 -13.97 1.12
C THR A 162 19.64 -14.90 0.21
N VAL A 163 19.25 -16.07 0.73
CA VAL A 163 18.44 -17.03 -0.01
C VAL A 163 17.04 -16.46 -0.22
N ILE A 164 16.63 -16.45 -1.49
CA ILE A 164 15.28 -16.17 -1.98
C ILE A 164 14.83 -17.37 -2.82
N TYR A 165 13.60 -17.33 -3.32
CA TYR A 165 13.05 -18.42 -4.12
C TYR A 165 12.47 -17.92 -5.43
N ARG A 166 12.66 -18.73 -6.49
CA ARG A 166 12.07 -18.50 -7.82
C ARG A 166 11.09 -19.60 -8.19
N ALA A 167 10.10 -19.24 -9.00
CA ALA A 167 9.15 -20.17 -9.59
C ALA A 167 9.84 -21.01 -10.67
N ALA A 168 9.62 -22.34 -10.66
CA ALA A 168 10.14 -23.24 -11.69
C ALA A 168 9.04 -23.91 -12.53
N GLY A 169 7.93 -24.29 -11.89
CA GLY A 169 6.85 -25.06 -12.51
C GLY A 169 7.02 -26.57 -12.34
N CYS A 170 5.92 -27.26 -12.06
CA CYS A 170 5.84 -28.72 -11.99
C CYS A 170 4.39 -29.17 -12.24
N GLY A 171 4.15 -30.49 -12.31
CA GLY A 171 2.81 -31.04 -12.50
C GLY A 171 1.80 -30.67 -11.41
N ALA A 172 2.24 -30.43 -10.17
CA ALA A 172 1.34 -30.08 -9.07
C ALA A 172 0.83 -28.62 -9.11
N CYS A 173 1.46 -27.76 -9.90
CA CYS A 173 1.06 -26.36 -10.10
C CYS A 173 0.75 -26.07 -11.57
N ASP A 174 0.48 -27.11 -12.37
CA ASP A 174 0.20 -27.03 -13.81
C ASP A 174 1.26 -26.21 -14.58
N GLY A 175 2.53 -26.37 -14.20
CA GLY A 175 3.66 -25.66 -14.83
C GLY A 175 3.77 -24.17 -14.49
N THR A 176 2.85 -23.58 -13.71
CA THR A 176 2.85 -22.13 -13.42
C THR A 176 3.94 -21.69 -12.44
N GLY A 177 4.42 -22.61 -11.60
CA GLY A 177 5.31 -22.34 -10.48
C GLY A 177 4.63 -21.70 -9.26
N HIS A 178 3.31 -21.57 -9.28
CA HIS A 178 2.51 -20.98 -8.21
C HIS A 178 1.38 -21.89 -7.76
N ALA A 179 1.08 -21.90 -6.46
CA ALA A 179 0.04 -22.75 -5.88
C ALA A 179 -0.85 -21.94 -4.93
N GLY A 180 -1.94 -21.38 -5.48
CA GLY A 180 -2.89 -20.57 -4.75
C GLY A 180 -2.47 -19.12 -4.53
N MET A 181 -3.26 -18.41 -3.73
CA MET A 181 -3.05 -17.02 -3.36
C MET A 181 -2.75 -16.90 -1.88
N LEU A 182 -2.01 -15.86 -1.50
CA LEU A 182 -1.83 -15.45 -0.12
C LEU A 182 -2.06 -13.96 0.03
N SER A 183 -2.50 -13.58 1.22
CA SER A 183 -2.73 -12.18 1.58
C SER A 183 -1.59 -11.66 2.47
N ILE A 184 -1.01 -10.54 2.06
CA ILE A 184 0.01 -9.80 2.77
C ILE A 184 -0.69 -8.66 3.49
N TYR A 185 -0.45 -8.53 4.79
CA TYR A 185 -1.15 -7.57 5.64
C TYR A 185 -0.21 -6.53 6.24
N GLU A 186 -0.76 -5.34 6.42
CA GLU A 186 -0.29 -4.27 7.29
C GLU A 186 -1.49 -3.79 8.11
N THR A 187 -1.28 -3.49 9.39
CA THR A 187 -2.38 -3.04 10.27
C THR A 187 -1.91 -1.92 11.16
N MET A 188 -2.68 -0.83 11.15
CA MET A 188 -2.53 0.31 12.04
C MET A 188 -3.78 0.40 12.92
N ALA A 189 -3.64 0.09 14.21
CA ALA A 189 -4.71 0.28 15.19
C ALA A 189 -4.61 1.67 15.83
N VAL A 190 -5.76 2.33 16.03
CA VAL A 190 -5.83 3.66 16.65
C VAL A 190 -5.97 3.53 18.16
N ASP A 191 -4.83 3.36 18.81
CA ASP A 191 -4.72 3.39 20.27
C ASP A 191 -4.85 4.81 20.85
N ALA A 192 -4.74 4.95 22.17
CA ALA A 192 -4.89 6.24 22.84
C ALA A 192 -3.79 7.26 22.46
N ALA A 193 -2.56 6.81 22.18
CA ALA A 193 -1.46 7.68 21.82
C ALA A 193 -1.57 8.14 20.36
N LEU A 194 -1.84 7.21 19.44
CA LEU A 194 -2.07 7.53 18.03
C LEU A 194 -3.28 8.45 17.86
N ARG A 195 -4.35 8.24 18.66
CA ARG A 195 -5.50 9.13 18.70
C ARG A 195 -5.13 10.59 19.01
N ARG A 196 -4.28 10.82 20.03
CA ARG A 196 -3.81 12.17 20.38
C ARG A 196 -3.01 12.78 19.24
N LEU A 197 -2.07 12.01 18.68
CA LEU A 197 -1.26 12.46 17.53
C LEU A 197 -2.14 12.83 16.33
N ILE A 198 -3.19 12.07 16.03
CA ILE A 198 -4.13 12.40 14.95
C ILE A 198 -4.89 13.70 15.27
N ALA A 199 -5.42 13.83 16.49
CA ALA A 199 -6.20 14.99 16.91
C ALA A 199 -5.38 16.29 16.88
N GLU A 200 -4.11 16.23 17.30
CA GLU A 200 -3.16 17.35 17.30
C GLU A 200 -2.62 17.68 15.90
N GLY A 201 -2.92 16.85 14.89
CA GLY A 201 -2.46 17.06 13.52
C GLY A 201 -1.01 16.64 13.29
N GLY A 202 -0.51 15.65 14.04
CA GLY A 202 0.82 15.07 13.88
C GLY A 202 1.11 14.65 12.44
N ASP A 203 2.34 14.86 11.99
CA ASP A 203 2.77 14.52 10.64
C ASP A 203 2.75 13.00 10.38
N ALA A 204 2.84 12.63 9.09
CA ALA A 204 2.82 11.22 8.68
C ALA A 204 3.98 10.41 9.28
N ALA A 205 5.15 11.03 9.50
CA ALA A 205 6.33 10.36 10.03
C ALA A 205 6.13 9.94 11.49
N ILE A 206 5.59 10.84 12.33
CA ILE A 206 5.31 10.59 13.74
C ILE A 206 4.21 9.54 13.88
N LEU A 207 3.12 9.67 13.11
CA LEU A 207 2.05 8.66 13.10
C LEU A 207 2.57 7.28 12.71
N SER A 208 3.34 7.21 11.62
CA SER A 208 3.88 5.96 11.12
C SER A 208 4.87 5.33 12.09
N ARG A 209 5.72 6.15 12.74
CA ARG A 209 6.64 5.66 13.77
C ARG A 209 5.89 5.00 14.93
N HIS A 210 4.81 5.61 15.41
CA HIS A 210 4.00 5.07 16.50
C HIS A 210 3.23 3.81 16.07
N ALA A 211 2.58 3.86 14.90
CA ALA A 211 1.75 2.78 14.38
C ALA A 211 2.51 1.44 14.20
N PHE A 212 3.79 1.52 13.85
CA PHE A 212 4.62 0.36 13.47
C PHE A 212 5.74 0.06 14.46
N LEU A 213 5.61 0.44 15.73
CA LEU A 213 6.59 0.08 16.76
C LEU A 213 6.75 -1.43 16.92
N ASN A 214 5.63 -2.16 16.86
CA ASN A 214 5.56 -3.60 17.18
C ASN A 214 5.04 -4.46 16.02
N THR A 215 4.74 -3.86 14.88
CA THR A 215 4.23 -4.55 13.70
C THR A 215 4.98 -4.12 12.45
N PRO A 216 5.24 -5.04 11.51
CA PRO A 216 5.84 -4.68 10.24
C PRO A 216 4.86 -3.85 9.40
N ARG A 217 5.43 -2.96 8.59
CA ARG A 217 4.76 -2.38 7.41
C ARG A 217 4.54 -3.45 6.35
N LEU A 218 3.72 -3.15 5.35
CA LEU A 218 3.35 -4.03 4.25
C LEU A 218 4.60 -4.51 3.48
N SER A 219 5.53 -3.59 3.23
CA SER A 219 6.84 -3.88 2.63
C SER A 219 7.70 -4.80 3.50
N GLY A 220 7.65 -4.63 4.83
CA GLY A 220 8.31 -5.52 5.78
C GLY A 220 7.71 -6.93 5.78
N SER A 221 6.37 -7.02 5.83
CA SER A 221 5.65 -8.29 5.72
C SER A 221 5.96 -9.01 4.40
N ALA A 222 5.96 -8.29 3.27
CA ALA A 222 6.26 -8.85 1.97
C ALA A 222 7.72 -9.36 1.89
N ARG A 223 8.68 -8.61 2.43
CA ARG A 223 10.08 -9.03 2.50
C ARG A 223 10.27 -10.32 3.28
N THR A 224 9.61 -10.46 4.43
CA THR A 224 9.63 -11.68 5.22
C THR A 224 9.10 -12.86 4.41
N LEU A 225 7.94 -12.70 3.75
CA LEU A 225 7.34 -13.75 2.92
C LEU A 225 8.19 -14.11 1.70
N ALA A 226 8.93 -13.17 1.12
CA ALA A 226 9.86 -13.44 0.04
C ALA A 226 11.07 -14.27 0.52
N ARG A 227 11.61 -13.96 1.70
CA ARG A 227 12.71 -14.73 2.32
C ARG A 227 12.28 -16.14 2.71
N GLU A 228 11.04 -16.30 3.16
CA GLU A 228 10.45 -17.62 3.47
C GLU A 228 10.06 -18.40 2.20
N GLY A 229 10.20 -17.79 1.02
CA GLY A 229 9.84 -18.37 -0.27
C GLY A 229 8.33 -18.58 -0.45
N ALA A 230 7.50 -17.83 0.28
CA ALA A 230 6.06 -17.85 0.12
C ALA A 230 5.62 -17.04 -1.10
N ILE A 231 6.30 -15.92 -1.38
CA ILE A 231 6.11 -15.10 -2.59
C ILE A 231 7.41 -14.92 -3.37
N PRO A 232 7.35 -14.58 -4.66
CA PRO A 232 8.52 -14.15 -5.41
C PRO A 232 9.13 -12.85 -4.88
N ALA A 233 10.45 -12.71 -5.01
CA ALA A 233 11.19 -11.49 -4.66
C ALA A 233 10.64 -10.23 -5.33
N HIS A 234 10.32 -10.27 -6.63
CA HIS A 234 9.83 -9.10 -7.37
C HIS A 234 8.52 -8.54 -6.78
N ILE A 235 7.62 -9.39 -6.29
CA ILE A 235 6.38 -8.95 -5.64
C ILE A 235 6.68 -8.12 -4.38
N ALA A 236 7.64 -8.56 -3.56
CA ALA A 236 8.05 -7.80 -2.38
C ALA A 236 8.72 -6.47 -2.74
N ILE A 237 9.48 -6.43 -3.83
CA ILE A 237 10.09 -5.20 -4.35
C ILE A 237 9.01 -4.22 -4.83
N ASP A 238 8.02 -4.71 -5.57
CA ASP A 238 6.94 -3.87 -6.11
C ASP A 238 6.10 -3.25 -4.99
N ILE A 239 5.73 -4.06 -3.98
CA ILE A 239 5.07 -3.56 -2.76
C ILE A 239 5.94 -2.53 -2.03
N GLY A 240 7.26 -2.76 -1.96
CA GLY A 240 8.19 -1.83 -1.35
C GLY A 240 8.28 -0.48 -2.07
N ARG A 241 8.15 -0.46 -3.40
CA ARG A 241 8.20 0.75 -4.22
C ARG A 241 6.95 1.61 -4.11
N ALA A 242 5.78 0.98 -4.02
CA ALA A 242 4.51 1.69 -3.85
C ALA A 242 4.45 2.54 -2.56
N HIS A 243 5.26 2.20 -1.55
CA HIS A 243 5.34 2.89 -0.26
C HIS A 243 6.27 4.13 -0.24
N MET A 244 7.01 4.41 -1.31
CA MET A 244 7.99 5.51 -1.28
C MET A 244 7.27 6.88 -1.20
N PRO A 245 7.51 7.69 -0.14
CA PRO A 245 6.92 9.01 -0.03
C PRO A 245 7.40 9.87 -1.21
N GLY A 246 6.48 10.24 -2.11
CA GLY A 246 6.75 11.01 -3.33
C GLY A 246 6.38 10.34 -4.65
N ALA A 247 5.90 9.08 -4.65
CA ALA A 247 5.51 8.39 -5.88
C ALA A 247 4.10 8.74 -6.41
N SER A 248 3.30 9.54 -5.68
CA SER A 248 2.07 10.13 -6.20
C SER A 248 2.35 11.47 -6.88
N GLY A 249 3.02 11.41 -8.02
CA GLY A 249 3.27 12.55 -8.90
C GLY A 249 3.04 12.12 -10.34
N THR A 250 1.91 12.52 -10.91
CA THR A 250 1.67 12.48 -12.36
C THR A 250 2.80 13.23 -13.08
N GLY A 251 3.45 12.54 -14.03
CA GLY A 251 4.18 13.12 -15.18
C GLY A 251 5.01 14.39 -14.93
N GLY A 252 6.31 14.23 -14.75
CA GLY A 252 7.28 15.30 -14.87
C GLY A 252 8.68 14.73 -14.80
N ASP A 253 9.49 14.96 -15.84
CA ASP A 253 10.90 14.63 -15.91
C ASP A 253 11.65 15.21 -14.69
N GLY A 254 11.83 14.37 -13.67
CA GLY A 254 12.54 14.67 -12.45
C GLY A 254 13.96 14.14 -12.52
N VAL A 255 14.88 15.02 -12.91
CA VAL A 255 16.33 14.78 -12.92
C VAL A 255 16.82 14.37 -11.52
N HIS A 256 17.46 13.21 -11.43
CA HIS A 256 18.11 12.72 -10.21
C HIS A 256 19.34 13.60 -9.90
N PRO A 257 19.55 14.07 -8.65
CA PRO A 257 20.58 15.08 -8.30
C PRO A 257 22.05 14.66 -8.44
N HIS A 258 22.33 13.50 -9.05
CA HIS A 258 23.67 13.02 -9.36
C HIS A 258 23.89 12.62 -10.83
N LEU A 259 22.90 12.88 -11.70
CA LEU A 259 23.07 12.71 -13.13
C LEU A 259 23.35 14.09 -13.75
N LEU A 260 24.62 14.37 -14.04
CA LEU A 260 24.97 15.51 -14.90
C LEU A 260 24.28 15.30 -16.25
N PRO A 261 23.57 16.31 -16.80
CA PRO A 261 22.95 16.18 -18.11
C PRO A 261 24.04 15.98 -19.15
N SER A 262 24.05 14.80 -19.77
CA SER A 262 24.80 14.53 -20.99
C SER A 262 24.36 15.55 -22.03
N PHE A 263 25.30 16.38 -22.48
CA PHE A 263 25.14 17.28 -23.62
C PHE A 263 24.67 16.46 -24.83
N SER A 264 23.39 16.51 -25.16
CA SER A 264 22.91 16.16 -26.49
C SER A 264 21.52 16.73 -26.74
N GLN A 265 21.50 17.97 -27.24
CA GLN A 265 20.47 18.43 -28.18
C GLN A 265 20.91 19.77 -28.78
N ARG A 266 21.29 19.73 -30.06
CA ARG A 266 21.01 20.76 -31.08
C ARG A 266 21.56 20.27 -32.42
N LEU A 267 20.75 19.50 -33.13
CA LEU A 267 20.77 19.50 -34.58
C LEU A 267 19.32 19.40 -35.03
N ASP A 268 18.72 20.56 -35.32
CA ASP A 268 17.69 20.69 -36.34
C ASP A 268 17.68 22.13 -36.86
N GLY A 269 17.99 22.26 -38.15
CA GLY A 269 17.50 23.31 -39.05
C GLY A 269 18.10 24.72 -38.94
N GLY A 270 19.10 25.03 -39.79
CA GLY A 270 19.43 26.42 -40.08
C GLY A 270 20.66 26.64 -40.97
N ALA A 271 20.42 26.73 -42.29
CA ALA A 271 21.18 27.47 -43.31
C ALA A 271 22.73 27.42 -43.30
N ASN A 272 23.29 26.78 -44.32
CA ASN A 272 24.70 26.81 -44.67
C ASN A 272 25.03 28.08 -45.48
N PRO A 273 25.96 28.97 -45.05
CA PRO A 273 26.55 29.97 -45.94
C PRO A 273 27.84 29.43 -46.59
N PRO A 274 28.25 29.96 -47.77
CA PRO A 274 29.36 29.41 -48.52
C PRO A 274 30.71 29.82 -47.91
N LEU A 275 31.62 28.85 -47.76
CA LEU A 275 33.02 29.09 -47.46
C LEU A 275 33.72 29.65 -48.70
N SER A 276 34.04 30.94 -48.65
CA SER A 276 34.89 31.63 -49.61
C SER A 276 36.11 32.24 -48.90
N ALA A 277 37.29 31.77 -49.34
CA ALA A 277 38.57 32.48 -49.44
C ALA A 277 39.56 32.51 -48.24
N PRO A 278 40.87 32.62 -48.54
CA PRO A 278 41.98 32.07 -47.75
C PRO A 278 42.76 33.15 -46.98
N LEU A 279 43.55 32.74 -45.99
CA LEU A 279 44.61 33.58 -45.45
C LEU A 279 45.92 32.80 -45.32
N HIS A 280 46.85 33.16 -46.21
CA HIS A 280 48.29 33.07 -46.01
C HIS A 280 48.72 33.73 -44.70
N GLY A 281 49.72 33.14 -44.04
CA GLY A 281 50.35 33.69 -42.84
C GLY A 281 51.65 32.96 -42.51
N ASP A 282 52.65 33.20 -43.36
CA ASP A 282 54.07 33.39 -43.06
C ASP A 282 54.73 32.52 -41.95
N ARG A 283 55.60 31.60 -42.37
CA ARG A 283 56.63 30.99 -41.54
C ARG A 283 57.98 31.52 -41.98
N SER A 284 58.38 32.61 -41.34
CA SER A 284 59.76 33.05 -41.30
C SER A 284 60.51 32.36 -40.15
N SER A 285 61.48 31.54 -40.56
CA SER A 285 62.74 31.16 -39.91
C SER A 285 63.08 31.70 -38.52
N ILE A 286 63.33 30.77 -37.59
CA ILE A 286 64.50 30.79 -36.69
C ILE A 286 65.10 29.38 -36.76
N GLY A 287 66.31 29.26 -37.28
CA GLY A 287 67.05 28.00 -37.49
C GLY A 287 67.58 27.87 -38.90
#